data_AF-A0A8J4WSD0-F1
#
_entry.id   AF-A0A8J4WSD0-F1
#
_cell.length_a   1.000
_cell.length_b   1.000
_cell.length_c   1.000
_cell.angle_alpha   90.00
_cell.angle_beta   90.00
_cell.angle_gamma   90.00
#
_symmetry.space_group_name_H-M   'P 1'
#
loop_
_entity.id
_entity.type
_entity.pdbx_description
1 polymer ?
#
loop_
_entity_poly.entity_id
_entity_poly.type
_entity_poly.pdbx_seq_one_letter_code
_entity_poly.pdbx_strand_id
1 'polypeptide(L)'
;MNDVLAQNTLNQPQEKMMLAFLIFFSKKGESFHGESHTDSVHPMDIQLAVFHCSDPFLKQLLVNKLAQCQCALPLLVPNPFTREIEFPLWTFCQITNSWKTIDPSGKEIRTQAVYEAETLMVAFFRFGSVSSFKSQLINSLINGKHHTFFHRNCPGSSKNRLLMDGVVEIAWYCPSGKETDYFSDCVAAW
;
A
#
# COMPACT_ATOMS: atom_id res chain seq x y z
N MET A 1 -27.10 0.85 -37.34
CA MET A 1 -26.54 2.07 -36.69
C MET A 1 -26.28 1.89 -35.20
N ASN A 2 -26.71 0.78 -34.56
CA ASN A 2 -26.47 0.53 -33.13
C ASN A 2 -25.28 -0.40 -32.82
N ASP A 3 -24.67 -1.05 -33.81
CA ASP A 3 -23.54 -1.98 -33.56
C ASP A 3 -22.15 -1.32 -33.55
N VAL A 4 -22.04 -0.05 -33.96
CA VAL A 4 -20.76 0.70 -33.95
C VAL A 4 -20.50 1.35 -32.58
N LEU A 5 -21.54 1.59 -31.77
CA LEU A 5 -21.39 2.15 -30.42
C LEU A 5 -20.95 1.11 -29.38
N ALA A 6 -21.17 -0.19 -29.62
CA ALA A 6 -20.75 -1.25 -28.70
C ALA A 6 -19.27 -1.66 -28.86
N GLN A 7 -18.63 -1.31 -29.99
CA GLN A 7 -17.21 -1.61 -30.23
C GLN A 7 -16.26 -0.47 -29.83
N ASN A 8 -16.79 0.73 -29.59
CA ASN A 8 -15.97 1.90 -29.20
C ASN A 8 -15.70 2.03 -27.69
N THR A 9 -16.39 1.25 -26.85
CA THR A 9 -16.17 1.15 -25.40
C THR A 9 -15.09 0.14 -25.00
N LEU A 10 -14.25 -0.31 -25.95
CA LEU A 10 -13.15 -1.24 -25.69
C LEU A 10 -11.78 -0.65 -26.11
N ASN A 11 -11.66 0.67 -26.12
CA ASN A 11 -10.48 1.37 -26.60
C ASN A 11 -9.71 2.14 -25.51
N GLN A 12 -10.19 2.16 -24.26
CA GLN A 12 -9.40 2.75 -23.17
C GLN A 12 -8.43 1.71 -22.57
N PRO A 13 -7.14 2.04 -22.42
CA PRO A 13 -6.14 1.15 -21.82
C PRO A 13 -6.55 0.61 -20.44
N GLN A 14 -7.24 1.42 -19.64
CA GLN A 14 -7.71 1.06 -18.30
C GLN A 14 -8.75 -0.08 -18.33
N GLU A 15 -9.70 -0.05 -19.26
CA GLU A 15 -10.74 -1.09 -19.38
C GLU A 15 -10.14 -2.44 -19.77
N LYS A 16 -9.17 -2.44 -20.68
CA LYS A 16 -8.42 -3.64 -21.06
C LYS A 16 -7.66 -4.23 -19.88
N MET A 17 -7.05 -3.38 -19.06
CA MET A 17 -6.32 -3.80 -17.87
C MET A 17 -7.26 -4.34 -16.78
N MET A 18 -8.43 -3.72 -16.58
CA MET A 18 -9.45 -4.24 -15.66
C MET A 18 -9.93 -5.63 -16.07
N LEU A 19 -10.24 -5.83 -17.36
CA LEU A 19 -10.59 -7.15 -17.88
C LEU A 19 -9.44 -8.16 -17.72
N ALA A 20 -8.19 -7.73 -17.94
CA ALA A 20 -7.02 -8.58 -17.73
C ALA A 20 -6.91 -9.05 -16.27
N PHE A 21 -7.14 -8.16 -15.30
CA PHE A 21 -7.15 -8.54 -13.88
C PHE A 21 -8.30 -9.46 -13.50
N LEU A 22 -9.51 -9.23 -14.04
CA LEU A 22 -10.65 -10.13 -13.82
C LEU A 22 -10.34 -11.54 -14.33
N ILE A 23 -9.80 -11.65 -15.55
CA ILE A 23 -9.38 -12.93 -16.12
C ILE A 23 -8.24 -13.56 -15.29
N PHE A 24 -7.29 -12.75 -14.84
CA PHE A 24 -6.16 -13.21 -14.02
C PHE A 24 -6.64 -13.81 -12.69
N PHE A 25 -7.54 -13.12 -11.97
CA PHE A 25 -8.12 -13.63 -10.73
C PHE A 25 -8.96 -14.89 -10.96
N SER A 26 -9.77 -14.94 -12.03
CA SER A 26 -10.57 -16.14 -12.36
C SER A 26 -9.70 -17.36 -12.68
N LYS A 27 -8.68 -17.20 -13.55
CA LYS A 27 -7.76 -18.29 -13.90
C LYS A 27 -6.99 -18.82 -12.69
N LYS A 28 -6.58 -17.91 -11.79
CA LYS A 28 -5.88 -18.31 -10.57
C LYS A 28 -6.82 -19.02 -9.61
N GLY A 29 -8.06 -18.56 -9.44
CA GLY A 29 -9.09 -19.25 -8.65
C GLY A 29 -9.32 -20.70 -9.08
N GLU A 30 -9.36 -20.98 -10.38
CA GLU A 30 -9.50 -22.35 -10.90
C GLU A 30 -8.29 -23.25 -10.60
N SER A 31 -7.08 -22.69 -10.56
CA SER A 31 -5.85 -23.45 -10.25
C SER A 31 -5.72 -23.87 -8.77
N PHE A 32 -6.50 -23.26 -7.87
CA PHE A 32 -6.49 -23.55 -6.44
C PHE A 32 -7.55 -24.57 -6.00
N HIS A 33 -8.41 -25.04 -6.91
CA HIS A 33 -9.54 -25.95 -6.60
C HIS A 33 -9.16 -27.36 -6.07
N GLY A 34 -7.90 -27.60 -5.70
CA GLY A 34 -7.43 -28.82 -5.04
C GLY A 34 -7.45 -28.79 -3.50
N GLU A 35 -7.66 -27.62 -2.85
CA GLU A 35 -7.71 -27.52 -1.38
C GLU A 35 -9.01 -26.83 -0.91
N SER A 36 -9.68 -27.45 0.06
CA SER A 36 -11.07 -27.16 0.45
C SER A 36 -11.23 -25.94 1.37
N HIS A 37 -10.74 -24.78 0.95
CA HIS A 37 -11.10 -23.50 1.57
C HIS A 37 -11.61 -22.56 0.49
N THR A 38 -12.66 -21.80 0.78
CA THR A 38 -13.17 -20.76 -0.11
C THR A 38 -12.06 -19.74 -0.32
N ASP A 39 -11.29 -19.88 -1.40
CA ASP A 39 -10.16 -19.03 -1.73
C ASP A 39 -10.63 -17.64 -2.14
N SER A 40 -10.94 -16.82 -1.13
CA SER A 40 -11.24 -15.41 -1.32
C SER A 40 -9.99 -14.69 -1.81
N VAL A 41 -10.16 -13.88 -2.87
CA VAL A 41 -9.11 -12.97 -3.35
C VAL A 41 -8.60 -12.12 -2.19
N HIS A 42 -7.27 -12.04 -2.04
CA HIS A 42 -6.67 -11.27 -0.95
C HIS A 42 -7.08 -9.79 -1.07
N PRO A 43 -7.55 -9.11 0.00
CA PRO A 43 -8.00 -7.73 -0.08
C PRO A 43 -6.97 -6.77 -0.68
N MET A 44 -5.69 -6.97 -0.35
CA MET A 44 -4.59 -6.18 -0.91
C MET A 44 -4.40 -6.38 -2.42
N ASP A 45 -4.71 -7.57 -2.96
CA ASP A 45 -4.66 -7.77 -4.41
C ASP A 45 -5.80 -7.01 -5.11
N ILE A 46 -6.98 -6.93 -4.49
CA ILE A 46 -8.07 -6.10 -5.01
C ILE A 46 -7.66 -4.63 -5.00
N GLN A 47 -7.09 -4.14 -3.88
CA GLN A 47 -6.58 -2.78 -3.76
C GLN A 47 -5.56 -2.47 -4.87
N LEU A 48 -4.62 -3.39 -5.12
CA LEU A 48 -3.56 -3.18 -6.11
C LEU A 48 -4.07 -3.29 -7.55
N ALA A 49 -5.02 -4.17 -7.84
CA ALA A 49 -5.69 -4.23 -9.13
C ALA A 49 -6.44 -2.93 -9.44
N VAL A 50 -7.19 -2.41 -8.46
CA VAL A 50 -7.86 -1.10 -8.57
C VAL A 50 -6.84 0.01 -8.79
N PHE A 51 -5.74 -0.01 -8.04
CA PHE A 51 -4.64 0.97 -8.21
C PHE A 51 -4.07 0.94 -9.63
N HIS A 52 -3.77 -0.24 -10.19
CA HIS A 52 -3.30 -0.35 -11.57
C HIS A 52 -4.33 0.19 -12.57
N CYS A 53 -5.61 -0.16 -12.42
CA CYS A 53 -6.70 0.25 -13.32
C CYS A 53 -7.04 1.74 -13.24
N SER A 54 -6.58 2.43 -12.20
CA SER A 54 -6.89 3.83 -11.94
C SER A 54 -6.08 4.77 -12.82
N ASP A 55 -6.71 5.84 -13.28
CA ASP A 55 -5.98 6.99 -13.82
C ASP A 55 -5.15 7.70 -12.71
N PRO A 56 -4.20 8.58 -13.07
CA PRO A 56 -3.33 9.23 -12.08
C PRO A 56 -4.06 10.00 -10.97
N PHE A 57 -5.23 10.61 -11.24
CA PHE A 57 -6.00 11.33 -10.22
C PHE A 57 -6.64 10.36 -9.24
N LEU A 58 -7.23 9.27 -9.73
CA LEU A 58 -7.80 8.25 -8.86
C LEU A 58 -6.73 7.52 -8.06
N LYS A 59 -5.53 7.27 -8.63
CA LYS A 59 -4.37 6.76 -7.89
C LYS A 59 -3.99 7.69 -6.73
N GLN A 60 -3.92 9.00 -6.96
CA GLN A 60 -3.65 9.99 -5.90
C GLN A 60 -4.74 9.98 -4.82
N LEU A 61 -6.02 9.90 -5.21
CA LEU A 61 -7.13 9.81 -4.27
C LEU A 61 -7.04 8.54 -3.41
N LEU A 62 -6.73 7.39 -4.00
CA LEU A 62 -6.57 6.12 -3.29
C LEU A 62 -5.44 6.22 -2.25
N VAL A 63 -4.27 6.71 -2.66
CA VAL A 63 -3.11 6.86 -1.77
C VAL A 63 -3.40 7.86 -0.63
N ASN A 64 -4.06 8.98 -0.92
CA ASN A 64 -4.51 9.92 0.11
C ASN A 64 -5.48 9.27 1.10
N LYS A 65 -6.41 8.43 0.63
CA LYS A 65 -7.36 7.73 1.51
C LYS A 65 -6.67 6.68 2.38
N LEU A 66 -5.70 5.95 1.83
CA LEU A 66 -4.87 5.03 2.60
C LEU A 66 -4.10 5.79 3.70
N ALA A 67 -3.52 6.95 3.38
CA ALA A 67 -2.80 7.78 4.35
C ALA A 67 -3.72 8.27 5.48
N GLN A 68 -4.93 8.74 5.15
CA GLN A 68 -5.95 9.15 6.14
C GLN A 68 -6.36 8.00 7.08
N CYS A 69 -6.36 6.76 6.57
CA CYS A 69 -6.63 5.56 7.34
C CYS A 69 -5.42 5.00 8.09
N GLN A 70 -4.26 5.66 8.04
CA GLN A 70 -3.00 5.18 8.62
C GLN A 70 -2.56 3.81 8.09
N CYS A 71 -2.90 3.52 6.83
CA CYS A 71 -2.44 2.34 6.10
C CYS A 71 -1.12 2.63 5.40
N ALA A 72 -0.33 1.59 5.15
CA ALA A 72 0.87 1.69 4.35
C ALA A 72 0.53 2.01 2.88
N LEU A 73 1.39 2.77 2.23
CA LEU A 73 1.21 3.29 0.89
C LEU A 73 2.09 2.56 -0.11
N PRO A 74 1.62 2.29 -1.34
CA PRO A 74 2.46 1.67 -2.36
C PRO A 74 3.58 2.61 -2.80
N LEU A 75 4.83 2.30 -2.44
CA LEU A 75 6.03 3.06 -2.84
C LEU A 75 6.63 2.52 -4.15
N LEU A 76 6.62 1.19 -4.31
CA LEU A 76 7.12 0.49 -5.47
C LEU A 76 6.09 -0.55 -5.89
N VAL A 77 5.61 -0.45 -7.13
CA VAL A 77 4.55 -1.30 -7.66
C VAL A 77 5.00 -2.00 -8.94
N PRO A 78 5.31 -3.31 -8.89
CA PRO A 78 5.59 -4.08 -10.09
C PRO A 78 4.32 -4.26 -10.94
N ASN A 79 4.44 -4.08 -12.26
CA ASN A 79 3.39 -4.42 -13.19
C ASN A 79 3.36 -5.95 -13.40
N PRO A 80 2.25 -6.64 -13.08
CA PRO A 80 2.18 -8.10 -13.16
C PRO A 80 2.27 -8.65 -14.60
N PHE A 81 2.04 -7.81 -15.62
CA PHE A 81 2.07 -8.20 -17.03
C PHE A 81 3.36 -7.79 -17.74
N THR A 82 3.90 -6.60 -17.46
CA THR A 82 5.11 -6.09 -18.13
C THR A 82 6.39 -6.31 -17.31
N ARG A 83 6.27 -6.58 -16.00
CA ARG A 83 7.37 -6.62 -15.01
C ARG A 83 8.11 -5.30 -14.82
N GLU A 84 7.62 -4.22 -15.43
CA GLU A 84 8.13 -2.88 -15.17
C GLU A 84 7.75 -2.45 -13.75
N ILE A 85 8.60 -1.64 -13.14
CA ILE A 85 8.40 -1.16 -11.79
C ILE A 85 7.93 0.30 -11.85
N GLU A 86 6.73 0.57 -11.31
CA GLU A 86 6.19 1.91 -11.15
C GLU A 86 6.55 2.47 -9.76
N PHE A 87 7.02 3.71 -9.73
CA PHE A 87 7.18 4.51 -8.51
C PHE A 87 6.13 5.62 -8.50
N PRO A 88 4.98 5.44 -7.83
CA PRO A 88 3.87 6.40 -7.88
C PRO A 88 4.12 7.62 -6.98
N LEU A 89 5.34 8.17 -6.95
CA LEU A 89 5.76 9.26 -6.04
C LEU A 89 4.89 10.50 -6.14
N TRP A 90 4.38 10.82 -7.33
CA TRP A 90 3.48 11.96 -7.53
C TRP A 90 2.17 11.84 -6.75
N THR A 91 1.71 10.61 -6.46
CA THR A 91 0.50 10.39 -5.66
C THR A 91 0.67 10.85 -4.20
N PHE A 92 1.91 11.04 -3.74
CA PHE A 92 2.25 11.44 -2.37
C PHE A 92 2.22 12.96 -2.17
N CYS A 93 2.13 13.75 -3.25
CA CYS A 93 2.22 15.22 -3.19
C CYS A 93 1.12 15.89 -2.34
N GLN A 94 -0.01 15.21 -2.09
CA GLN A 94 -1.11 15.73 -1.27
C GLN A 94 -1.12 15.19 0.17
N ILE A 95 -0.12 14.40 0.54
CA ILE A 95 -0.03 13.81 1.86
C ILE A 95 0.78 14.73 2.76
N THR A 96 0.16 15.10 3.87
CA THR A 96 0.76 15.94 4.90
C THR A 96 0.73 15.17 6.21
N ASN A 97 1.88 15.11 6.87
CA ASN A 97 1.99 14.54 8.21
C ASN A 97 2.11 15.68 9.22
N SER A 98 1.46 15.51 10.38
CA SER A 98 1.61 16.39 11.53
C SER A 98 2.14 15.59 12.71
N TRP A 99 3.17 16.08 13.36
CA TRP A 99 3.77 15.44 14.53
C TRP A 99 4.24 16.49 15.54
N LYS A 100 4.48 16.05 16.77
CA LYS A 100 5.01 16.91 17.82
C LYS A 100 6.48 16.62 18.02
N THR A 101 7.30 17.66 17.92
CA THR A 101 8.72 17.59 18.23
C THR A 101 8.97 18.13 19.64
N ILE A 102 9.97 17.57 20.32
CA ILE A 102 10.46 18.07 21.59
C ILE A 102 11.75 18.83 21.27
N ASP A 103 11.63 20.14 21.10
CA ASP A 103 12.77 21.03 20.95
C ASP A 103 13.19 21.55 22.34
N PRO A 104 14.46 21.95 22.58
CA PRO A 104 14.88 22.52 23.86
C PRO A 104 14.07 23.78 24.26
N SER A 105 13.40 24.42 23.29
CA SER A 105 12.53 25.58 23.48
C SER A 105 11.08 25.24 23.88
N GLY A 106 10.64 23.98 23.77
CA GLY A 106 9.29 23.54 24.10
C GLY A 106 8.71 22.51 23.12
N LYS A 107 7.41 22.23 23.26
CA LYS A 107 6.67 21.33 22.34
C LYS A 107 6.14 22.13 21.16
N GLU A 108 6.62 21.81 19.96
CA GLU A 108 6.15 22.40 18.71
C GLU A 108 5.37 21.35 17.90
N ILE A 109 4.22 21.75 17.33
CA ILE A 109 3.51 20.93 16.34
C ILE A 109 4.08 21.30 14.97
N ARG A 110 4.71 20.34 14.31
CA ARG A 110 5.17 20.47 12.93
C ARG A 110 4.17 19.81 12.00
N THR A 111 3.95 20.42 10.85
CA THR A 111 3.08 19.90 9.79
C THR A 111 3.80 20.11 8.47
N GLN A 112 4.06 19.03 7.75
CA GLN A 112 4.85 19.08 6.53
C GLN A 112 4.35 18.05 5.52
N ALA A 113 4.43 18.40 4.24
CA ALA A 113 4.18 17.46 3.17
C ALA A 113 5.25 16.37 3.16
N VAL A 114 4.86 15.12 2.90
CA VAL A 114 5.78 13.97 3.00
C VAL A 114 6.92 14.04 1.98
N TYR A 115 6.72 14.73 0.85
CA TYR A 115 7.75 14.91 -0.17
C TYR A 115 8.76 16.01 0.19
N GLU A 116 8.44 16.88 1.16
CA GLU A 116 9.33 17.93 1.66
C GLU A 116 10.07 17.51 2.93
N ALA A 117 9.54 16.50 3.63
CA ALA A 117 10.06 16.08 4.92
C ALA A 117 11.36 15.29 4.78
N GLU A 118 12.45 15.83 5.31
CA GLU A 118 13.72 15.12 5.49
C GLU A 118 13.57 14.12 6.64
N THR A 119 13.07 12.93 6.34
CA THR A 119 12.80 11.89 7.34
C THR A 119 13.85 10.78 7.29
N LEU A 120 14.22 10.26 8.45
CA LEU A 120 15.03 9.04 8.54
C LEU A 120 14.26 7.89 7.89
N MET A 121 14.91 7.14 7.00
CA MET A 121 14.34 5.93 6.40
C MET A 121 14.84 4.67 7.10
N VAL A 122 13.91 3.82 7.54
CA VAL A 122 14.18 2.51 8.14
C VAL A 122 13.61 1.41 7.23
N ALA A 123 14.48 0.58 6.68
CA ALA A 123 14.08 -0.54 5.84
C ALA A 123 14.21 -1.87 6.60
N PHE A 124 13.20 -2.72 6.50
CA PHE A 124 13.25 -4.07 7.10
C PHE A 124 13.42 -5.13 6.01
N PHE A 125 14.41 -6.00 6.14
CA PHE A 125 14.63 -7.09 5.19
C PHE A 125 14.32 -8.43 5.84
N ARG A 126 13.66 -9.32 5.10
CA ARG A 126 13.42 -10.70 5.51
C ARG A 126 14.36 -11.61 4.72
N PHE A 127 15.24 -12.31 5.43
CA PHE A 127 16.09 -13.35 4.85
C PHE A 127 15.52 -14.73 5.19
N GLY A 128 15.23 -15.55 4.17
CA GLY A 128 14.78 -16.93 4.34
C GLY A 128 13.35 -17.13 4.86
N SER A 129 13.04 -18.38 5.23
CA SER A 129 11.71 -18.81 5.68
C SER A 129 11.50 -18.57 7.19
N VAL A 130 11.61 -17.33 7.63
CA VAL A 130 11.32 -16.97 9.04
C VAL A 130 9.82 -17.02 9.32
N SER A 131 9.42 -17.53 10.48
CA SER A 131 8.02 -17.54 10.93
C SER A 131 7.54 -16.16 11.37
N SER A 132 8.45 -15.20 11.58
CA SER A 132 8.15 -13.83 11.98
C SER A 132 7.55 -13.00 10.86
N PHE A 133 6.68 -12.07 11.25
CA PHE A 133 5.94 -11.22 10.34
C PHE A 133 6.64 -9.86 10.29
N LYS A 134 7.41 -9.59 9.23
CA LYS A 134 8.05 -8.28 8.99
C LYS A 134 7.07 -7.12 9.26
N SER A 135 5.87 -7.21 8.69
CA SER A 135 4.81 -6.22 8.89
C SER A 135 4.35 -6.07 10.34
N GLN A 136 4.36 -7.13 11.17
CA GLN A 136 4.03 -6.98 12.60
C GLN A 136 5.11 -6.23 13.37
N LEU A 137 6.39 -6.52 13.08
CA LEU A 137 7.50 -5.80 13.70
C LEU A 137 7.46 -4.31 13.34
N ILE A 138 7.24 -4.00 12.07
CA ILE A 138 7.10 -2.60 11.61
C ILE A 138 5.87 -1.96 12.26
N ASN A 139 4.73 -2.65 12.31
CA ASN A 139 3.52 -2.12 12.96
C ASN A 139 3.77 -1.80 14.44
N SER A 140 4.49 -2.66 15.19
CA SER A 140 4.84 -2.37 16.58
C SER A 140 5.70 -1.11 16.74
N LEU A 141 6.51 -0.76 15.72
CA LEU A 141 7.31 0.46 15.69
C LEU A 141 6.48 1.68 15.28
N ILE A 142 5.74 1.59 14.16
CA ILE A 142 5.01 2.70 13.55
C ILE A 142 3.73 3.05 14.31
N ASN A 143 2.91 2.04 14.65
CA ASN A 143 1.64 2.23 15.30
C ASN A 143 1.18 0.94 16.01
N GLY A 144 1.35 0.88 17.32
CA GLY A 144 0.93 -0.29 18.12
C GLY A 144 -0.59 -0.49 18.23
N LYS A 145 -1.43 0.44 17.75
CA LYS A 145 -2.88 0.37 17.89
C LYS A 145 -3.61 -0.20 16.67
N HIS A 146 -3.04 -0.06 15.49
CA HIS A 146 -3.66 -0.44 14.22
C HIS A 146 -2.67 -1.18 13.33
N HIS A 147 -3.17 -1.97 12.37
CA HIS A 147 -2.33 -2.68 11.41
C HIS A 147 -2.05 -1.78 10.20
N THR A 148 -1.04 -0.91 10.30
CA THR A 148 -0.62 -0.03 9.20
C THR A 148 -0.18 -0.84 7.97
N PHE A 149 0.70 -1.82 8.17
CA PHE A 149 1.06 -2.80 7.16
C PHE A 149 0.16 -4.03 7.30
N PHE A 150 -0.48 -4.44 6.22
CA PHE A 150 -1.34 -5.62 6.21
C PHE A 150 -0.49 -6.89 6.39
N HIS A 151 -0.90 -7.80 7.27
CA HIS A 151 -0.16 -9.03 7.58
C HIS A 151 -1.08 -10.25 7.66
N ARG A 152 -0.51 -11.47 7.69
CA ARG A 152 -1.29 -12.72 7.60
C ARG A 152 -2.28 -12.96 8.77
N ASN A 153 -2.20 -12.19 9.86
CA ASN A 153 -3.19 -12.29 10.96
C ASN A 153 -4.26 -11.19 10.88
N CYS A 154 -4.24 -10.32 9.86
CA CYS A 154 -5.33 -9.36 9.63
C CYS A 154 -6.61 -10.11 9.21
N PRO A 155 -7.80 -9.64 9.63
CA PRO A 155 -9.07 -10.17 9.14
C PRO A 155 -9.14 -10.14 7.62
N GLY A 156 -9.60 -11.23 7.01
CA GLY A 156 -9.66 -11.36 5.54
C GLY A 156 -8.32 -11.59 4.86
N SER A 157 -7.21 -11.73 5.60
CA SER A 157 -5.94 -12.14 5.00
C SER A 157 -6.01 -13.59 4.53
N SER A 158 -5.35 -13.85 3.39
CA SER A 158 -5.13 -15.18 2.85
C SER A 158 -3.65 -15.41 2.59
N LYS A 159 -3.23 -16.67 2.45
CA LYS A 159 -1.86 -16.99 2.05
C LYS A 159 -1.62 -16.69 0.57
N ASN A 160 -2.68 -16.68 -0.22
CA ASN A 160 -2.68 -16.54 -1.67
C ASN A 160 -2.68 -15.06 -2.06
N ARG A 161 -1.48 -14.45 -2.04
CA ARG A 161 -1.24 -13.10 -2.55
C ARG A 161 -0.73 -13.21 -3.99
N LEU A 162 -1.42 -12.58 -4.92
CA LEU A 162 -1.14 -12.68 -6.34
C LEU A 162 -0.45 -11.44 -6.92
N LEU A 163 -0.77 -10.25 -6.39
CA LEU A 163 -0.24 -8.98 -6.88
C LEU A 163 0.72 -8.31 -5.90
N MET A 164 0.67 -8.68 -4.62
CA MET A 164 1.55 -8.10 -3.60
C MET A 164 3.00 -8.60 -3.64
N ASP A 165 3.36 -9.49 -4.56
CA ASP A 165 4.75 -9.96 -4.69
C ASP A 165 5.63 -8.88 -5.33
N GLY A 166 6.76 -8.58 -4.67
CA GLY A 166 7.67 -7.51 -5.08
C GLY A 166 7.20 -6.08 -4.79
N VAL A 167 5.99 -5.88 -4.24
CA VAL A 167 5.50 -4.56 -3.82
C VAL A 167 6.26 -4.08 -2.59
N VAL A 168 6.67 -2.82 -2.60
CA VAL A 168 7.19 -2.14 -1.41
C VAL A 168 6.16 -1.13 -0.93
N GLU A 169 5.80 -1.24 0.34
CA GLU A 169 4.88 -0.33 1.01
C GLU A 169 5.66 0.58 1.97
N ILE A 170 5.23 1.82 2.17
CA ILE A 170 5.86 2.80 3.07
C ILE A 170 4.81 3.39 4.03
N ALA A 171 5.23 3.67 5.26
CA ALA A 171 4.45 4.45 6.21
C ALA A 171 5.36 5.32 7.08
N TRP A 172 4.78 6.26 7.81
CA TRP A 172 5.51 7.17 8.69
C TRP A 172 5.11 6.97 10.15
N TYR A 173 6.11 6.93 11.02
CA TYR A 173 5.96 7.15 12.44
C TYR A 173 5.96 8.66 12.70
N CYS A 174 4.89 9.17 13.30
CA CYS A 174 4.75 10.57 13.66
C CYS A 174 4.70 10.69 15.18
N PRO A 175 5.74 11.22 15.86
CA PRO A 175 5.77 11.28 17.31
C PRO A 175 4.67 12.19 17.89
N SER A 176 4.26 11.85 19.11
CA SER A 176 3.20 12.53 19.86
C SER A 176 3.70 13.56 20.87
N GLY A 177 5.02 13.76 20.96
CA GLY A 177 5.69 14.64 21.92
C GLY A 177 5.64 14.12 23.35
N LYS A 178 5.61 12.80 23.54
CA LYS A 178 5.61 12.10 24.83
C LYS A 178 6.97 11.43 25.06
N GLU A 179 7.35 11.25 26.31
CA GLU A 179 8.57 10.52 26.68
C GLU A 179 8.56 9.05 26.25
N THR A 180 7.38 8.50 25.97
CA THR A 180 7.19 7.13 25.46
C THR A 180 7.35 7.02 23.94
N ASP A 181 7.58 8.12 23.23
CA ASP A 181 7.80 8.08 21.78
C ASP A 181 9.17 7.44 21.47
N TYR A 182 9.22 6.58 20.46
CA TYR A 182 10.46 5.88 20.07
C TYR A 182 11.47 6.81 19.40
N PHE A 183 10.97 7.83 18.69
CA PHE A 183 11.78 8.79 17.95
C PHE A 183 11.33 10.22 18.28
N SER A 184 12.27 11.17 18.27
CA SER A 184 12.00 12.59 18.48
C SER A 184 11.46 13.31 17.25
N ASP A 185 11.58 12.69 16.07
CA ASP A 185 11.14 13.22 14.78
C ASP A 185 10.43 12.14 13.95
N CYS A 186 9.83 12.55 12.83
CA CYS A 186 9.14 11.67 11.91
C CYS A 186 10.11 10.68 11.23
N VAL A 187 9.71 9.40 11.16
CA VAL A 187 10.52 8.33 10.57
C VAL A 187 9.71 7.59 9.52
N ALA A 188 10.24 7.47 8.32
CA ALA A 188 9.67 6.63 7.27
C ALA A 188 10.14 5.18 7.43
N ALA A 189 9.24 4.21 7.32
CA ALA A 189 9.60 2.79 7.32
C ALA A 189 8.97 2.01 6.17
N TRP A 190 9.70 1.02 5.64
CA TRP A 190 9.27 0.15 4.55
C TRP A 190 9.83 -1.28 4.62
#